data_AF-A0A099Y171-F1
#
_entry.id   AF-A0A099Y171-F1
#
_cell.length_a   1.000
_cell.length_b   1.000
_cell.length_c   1.000
_cell.angle_alpha   90.00
_cell.angle_beta   90.00
_cell.angle_gamma   90.00
#
_symmetry.space_group_name_H-M   'P 1'
#
loop_
_entity.id
_entity.type
_entity.pdbx_description
1 polymer ?
#
loop_
_entity_poly.entity_id
_entity_poly.type
_entity_poly.pdbx_seq_one_letter_code
_entity_poly.pdbx_strand_id
1 'polypeptide(L)'
;MFFTIQIGAFRNKNTSLENLNNIILANENNITKYRLGEFLSYKEAVDYKKMVLSVCKDAFIVSIKNGKRVHIREALKDRPIL
;
A
#
# COMPACT_ATOMS: atom_id res chain seq x y z
N MET A 1 5.32 0.22 12.47
CA MET A 1 5.12 0.88 11.15
C MET A 1 5.49 -0.13 10.08
N PHE A 2 4.75 -0.14 8.98
CA PHE A 2 5.02 -0.95 7.80
C PHE A 2 4.72 -0.15 6.53
N PHE A 3 5.16 -0.69 5.40
CA PHE A 3 4.89 -0.17 4.06
C PHE A 3 3.99 -1.17 3.31
N THR A 4 3.10 -0.67 2.48
CA THR A 4 2.18 -1.49 1.68
C THR A 4 1.97 -0.84 0.32
N ILE A 5 1.57 -1.60 -0.70
CA ILE A 5 1.36 -1.06 -2.05
C ILE A 5 -0.12 -0.85 -2.29
N GLN A 6 -0.57 0.39 -2.43
CA GLN A 6 -1.94 0.67 -2.83
C GLN A 6 -2.06 0.63 -4.35
N ILE A 7 -3.02 -0.16 -4.84
CA ILE A 7 -3.31 -0.37 -6.27
C ILE A 7 -4.67 0.19 -6.69
N GLY A 8 -5.48 0.62 -5.72
CA GLY A 8 -6.81 1.15 -5.99
C GLY A 8 -7.46 1.82 -4.80
N ALA A 9 -8.40 2.71 -5.08
CA ALA A 9 -9.21 3.39 -4.08
C ALA A 9 -10.57 3.75 -4.69
N PHE A 10 -11.65 3.16 -4.20
CA PHE A 10 -12.98 3.30 -4.80
C PHE A 10 -14.03 3.60 -3.73
N ARG A 11 -15.01 4.45 -4.05
CA ARG A 11 -16.17 4.71 -3.18
C ARG A 11 -17.08 3.49 -3.08
N ASN A 12 -17.26 2.83 -4.21
CA ASN A 12 -18.01 1.58 -4.30
C ASN A 12 -17.03 0.41 -4.28
N LYS A 13 -17.51 -0.75 -3.84
CA LYS A 13 -16.74 -1.99 -3.90
C LYS A 13 -16.27 -2.30 -5.33
N ASN A 14 -15.06 -2.80 -5.43
CA ASN A 14 -14.49 -3.34 -6.66
C ASN A 14 -14.30 -4.85 -6.49
N THR A 15 -15.33 -5.62 -6.86
CA THR A 15 -15.35 -7.08 -6.70
C THR A 15 -14.19 -7.78 -7.42
N SER A 16 -13.71 -7.22 -8.54
CA SER A 16 -12.55 -7.78 -9.26
C SER A 16 -11.27 -7.72 -8.41
N LEU A 17 -11.07 -6.65 -7.65
CA LEU A 17 -9.93 -6.52 -6.75
C LEU A 17 -10.13 -7.26 -5.43
N GLU A 18 -11.36 -7.31 -4.91
CA GLU A 18 -11.69 -8.08 -3.69
C GLU A 18 -11.46 -9.59 -3.88
N ASN A 19 -11.62 -10.10 -5.10
CA ASN A 19 -11.38 -11.49 -5.43
C ASN A 19 -9.89 -11.84 -5.65
N LEU A 20 -8.99 -10.86 -5.62
CA LEU A 20 -7.55 -11.14 -5.71
C LEU A 20 -7.05 -11.78 -4.42
N ASN A 21 -6.29 -12.86 -4.57
CA ASN A 21 -5.59 -13.46 -3.45
C ASN A 21 -4.63 -12.44 -2.81
N ASN A 22 -4.60 -12.40 -1.48
CA ASN A 22 -3.74 -11.53 -0.68
C ASN A 22 -4.05 -10.02 -0.81
N ILE A 23 -5.24 -9.65 -1.26
CA ILE A 23 -5.68 -8.25 -1.20
C ILE A 23 -5.96 -7.83 0.25
N ILE A 24 -5.47 -6.66 0.62
CA ILE A 24 -5.72 -6.03 1.92
C ILE A 24 -6.69 -4.88 1.68
N LEU A 25 -7.84 -4.94 2.35
CA LEU A 25 -8.86 -3.89 2.31
C LEU A 25 -8.69 -2.94 3.49
N ALA A 26 -8.69 -1.64 3.23
CA ALA A 26 -8.73 -0.62 4.27
C ALA A 26 -9.83 0.39 3.96
N ASN A 27 -10.73 0.63 4.91
CA ASN A 27 -11.79 1.63 4.76
C ASN A 27 -11.35 2.95 5.38
N GLU A 28 -11.21 3.98 4.55
CA GLU A 28 -10.75 5.31 4.95
C GLU A 28 -11.65 6.37 4.30
N ASN A 29 -12.38 7.14 5.11
CA ASN A 29 -13.24 8.25 4.67
C ASN A 29 -14.26 7.85 3.58
N ASN A 30 -15.00 6.75 3.79
CA ASN A 30 -15.97 6.21 2.82
C ASN A 30 -15.35 5.82 1.46
N ILE A 31 -14.05 5.49 1.45
CA ILE A 31 -13.35 4.96 0.30
C ILE A 31 -12.66 3.66 0.72
N THR A 32 -12.96 2.57 0.02
CA THR A 32 -12.26 1.30 0.18
C THR A 32 -10.95 1.37 -0.59
N LYS A 33 -9.84 1.19 0.13
CA LYS A 33 -8.48 1.11 -0.40
C LYS A 33 -8.10 -0.35 -0.59
N TYR A 34 -7.45 -0.61 -1.72
CA TYR A 34 -7.02 -1.93 -2.15
C TYR A 34 -5.50 -1.96 -2.13
N ARG A 35 -4.93 -2.81 -1.28
CA ARG A 35 -3.51 -2.83 -0.94
C ARG A 35 -2.92 -4.23 -1.08
N LEU A 36 -1.62 -4.31 -1.36
CA LEU A 36 -0.86 -5.55 -1.48
C LEU A 36 0.37 -5.51 -0.59
N GLY A 37 0.56 -6.60 0.15
CA GLY A 37 1.73 -6.85 0.99
C GLY A 37 1.88 -5.90 2.18
N GLU A 38 2.64 -6.35 3.17
CA GLU A 38 3.09 -5.55 4.29
C GLU A 38 4.59 -5.77 4.46
N PHE A 39 5.36 -4.69 4.40
CA PHE A 39 6.82 -4.74 4.36
C PHE A 39 7.39 -3.93 5.52
N LEU A 40 8.43 -4.45 6.16
CA LEU A 40 9.07 -3.78 7.28
C LEU A 40 10.07 -2.72 6.81
N SER A 41 10.68 -2.91 5.63
CA SER A 41 11.59 -1.94 5.03
C SER A 41 10.97 -1.25 3.81
N TYR A 42 11.41 -0.02 3.55
CA TYR A 42 11.06 0.69 2.33
C TYR A 42 11.63 0.00 1.09
N LYS A 43 12.82 -0.61 1.22
CA LYS A 43 13.50 -1.32 0.13
C LYS A 43 12.67 -2.52 -0.36
N GLU A 44 12.18 -3.38 0.54
CA GLU A 44 11.30 -4.50 0.18
C GLU A 44 10.03 -4.01 -0.52
N ALA A 45 9.44 -2.92 -0.03
CA ALA A 45 8.26 -2.33 -0.66
C ALA A 45 8.57 -1.80 -2.07
N VAL A 46 9.75 -1.18 -2.28
CA VAL A 46 10.20 -0.74 -3.61
C VAL A 46 10.38 -1.92 -4.55
N ASP A 47 11.02 -2.99 -4.09
CA ASP A 47 11.29 -4.18 -4.91
C ASP A 47 9.98 -4.88 -5.29
N TYR A 48 9.03 -5.01 -4.35
CA TYR A 48 7.70 -5.53 -4.66
C TYR A 48 6.89 -4.60 -5.58
N LYS A 49 6.92 -3.28 -5.37
CA LYS A 49 6.25 -2.31 -6.24
C LYS A 49 6.69 -2.44 -7.69
N LYS A 50 7.99 -2.67 -7.97
CA LYS A 50 8.49 -2.86 -9.34
C LYS A 50 7.77 -4.01 -10.06
N MET A 51 7.47 -5.09 -9.35
CA MET A 51 6.70 -6.22 -9.90
C MET A 51 5.25 -5.80 -10.16
N VAL A 52 4.61 -5.13 -9.19
CA VAL A 52 3.21 -4.67 -9.31
C VAL A 52 3.04 -3.68 -10.47
N LEU A 53 4.01 -2.81 -10.73
CA LEU A 53 3.97 -1.82 -11.82
C LEU A 53 3.87 -2.44 -13.22
N SER A 54 4.23 -3.72 -13.38
CA SER A 54 4.03 -4.44 -14.65
C SER A 54 2.54 -4.67 -14.99
N VAL A 55 1.67 -4.64 -13.97
CA VAL A 55 0.22 -4.88 -14.10
C VAL A 55 -0.60 -3.64 -13.76
N CYS A 56 -0.20 -2.88 -12.74
CA CYS A 56 -0.89 -1.68 -12.27
C CYS A 56 0.07 -0.50 -12.20
N LYS A 57 0.04 0.37 -13.22
CA LYS A 57 0.96 1.51 -13.36
C LYS A 57 0.79 2.57 -12.29
N ASP A 58 -0.40 2.68 -11.71
CA ASP A 58 -0.71 3.65 -10.67
C ASP A 58 -0.36 3.16 -9.26
N ALA A 59 0.26 2.00 -9.13
CA ALA A 59 0.64 1.43 -7.84
C ALA A 59 1.67 2.30 -7.11
N PHE A 60 1.41 2.60 -5.83
CA PHE A 60 2.31 3.41 -5.01
C PHE A 60 2.45 2.89 -3.59
N ILE A 61 3.59 3.21 -2.96
CA ILE A 61 3.89 2.82 -1.58
C ILE A 61 3.13 3.74 -0.61
N VAL A 62 2.50 3.13 0.38
CA VAL A 62 1.84 3.77 1.52
C VAL A 62 2.55 3.33 2.79
N SER A 63 2.91 4.28 3.65
CA SER A 63 3.43 4.01 5.00
C SER A 63 2.30 4.07 6.03
N ILE A 64 2.19 3.02 6.86
CA ILE A 64 1.19 2.88 7.91
C ILE A 64 1.89 2.79 9.27
N LYS A 65 1.57 3.71 10.18
CA LYS A 65 2.04 3.74 11.57
C LYS A 65 0.82 3.76 12.49
N ASN A 66 0.73 2.77 13.38
CA ASN A 66 -0.36 2.62 14.34
C ASN A 66 -1.76 2.69 13.69
N GLY A 67 -1.94 1.96 12.58
CA GLY A 67 -3.19 1.93 11.82
C GLY A 67 -3.50 3.17 10.98
N LYS A 68 -2.66 4.23 11.03
CA LYS A 68 -2.87 5.47 10.27
C LYS A 68 -1.82 5.65 9.19
N ARG A 69 -2.22 6.22 8.05
CA ARG A 69 -1.28 6.66 7.02
C ARG A 69 -0.41 7.79 7.56
N VAL A 70 0.90 7.65 7.37
CA VAL A 70 1.90 8.70 7.60
C VAL A 70 2.48 9.12 6.26
N HIS A 71 2.88 10.38 6.12
CA HIS A 71 3.48 10.84 4.87
C HIS A 71 4.83 10.14 4.64
N ILE A 72 5.13 9.71 3.42
CA ILE A 72 6.30 8.87 3.16
C ILE A 72 7.62 9.54 3.56
N ARG A 73 7.72 10.86 3.40
CA ARG A 73 8.90 11.63 3.84
C ARG A 73 9.12 11.60 5.35
N GLU A 74 8.06 11.51 6.14
CA GLU A 74 8.15 11.38 7.60
C GLU A 74 8.51 9.94 7.98
N ALA A 75 7.89 8.95 7.32
CA ALA A 75 8.21 7.55 7.55
C ALA A 75 9.69 7.22 7.29
N LEU A 76 10.29 7.81 6.26
CA LEU A 76 11.71 7.62 5.93
C LEU A 76 12.69 8.29 6.91
N LYS A 77 12.23 9.23 7.73
CA LYS A 77 13.04 9.78 8.84
C LYS A 77 13.10 8.80 10.02
N ASP A 78 11.97 8.13 10.31
CA ASP A 78 11.84 7.18 11.42
C ASP A 78 12.51 5.82 11.12
N ARG A 79 12.54 5.41 9.85
CA ARG A 79 13.27 4.22 9.37
C ARG A 79 14.12 4.62 8.16
N PRO A 80 15.39 4.97 8.37
CA PRO A 80 16.32 5.21 7.27
C PRO A 80 16.42 3.97 6.38
N ILE A 81 16.66 4.21 5.09
CA ILE A 81 16.95 3.16 4.11
C ILE A 81 18.34 2.61 4.46
N LEU A 82 18.39 1.55 5.25
CA LEU A 82 19.57 0.70 5.41
C LEU A 82 19.47 -0.49 4.45
#